data_AF-A0A966EV83-F1
#
_entry.id   AF-A0A966EV83-F1
#
_cell.length_a   1.000
_cell.length_b   1.000
_cell.length_c   1.000
_cell.angle_alpha   90.00
_cell.angle_beta   90.00
_cell.angle_gamma   90.00
#
_symmetry.space_group_name_H-M   'P 1'
#
loop_
_entity.id
_entity.type
_entity.pdbx_description
1 polymer ?
#
loop_
_entity_poly.entity_id
_entity_poly.type
_entity_poly.pdbx_seq_one_letter_code
_entity_poly.pdbx_strand_id
1 'polypeptide(L)'
;MKQLRDTVWQRRGTSWLWDAEALAQVCVANEVWSLRQFLRAKGSWPDDLPSNGGNTLVVAGLDGCLDLLTPTDAEGWLASEMKDAILSFQAFYEGQAALIFWLPSGAGRITVNPATDAVSWRCALPNADERIDFGRVLWGEAHEYPQEILLRDGGKSAGLFHSRIT
;
A
#
# COMPACT_ATOMS: atom_id res chain seq x y z
N MET A 1 -4.88 -13.96 -9.04
CA MET A 1 -4.37 -13.43 -7.77
C MET A 1 -4.58 -14.41 -6.61
N LYS A 2 -3.57 -14.61 -5.76
CA LYS A 2 -3.66 -15.48 -4.56
C LYS A 2 -4.39 -14.75 -3.42
N GLN A 3 -5.13 -15.49 -2.60
CA GLN A 3 -5.81 -14.95 -1.42
C GLN A 3 -4.97 -15.18 -0.16
N LEU A 4 -4.88 -14.16 0.69
CA LEU A 4 -4.27 -14.18 2.01
C LEU A 4 -5.37 -14.08 3.08
N ARG A 5 -5.44 -15.10 3.93
CA ARG A 5 -6.43 -15.20 5.02
C ARG A 5 -5.80 -15.09 6.41
N ASP A 6 -4.47 -15.12 6.49
CA ASP A 6 -3.76 -15.01 7.75
C ASP A 6 -3.54 -13.53 8.16
N THR A 7 -2.91 -13.33 9.30
CA THR A 7 -2.63 -12.00 9.88
C THR A 7 -1.21 -11.52 9.63
N VAL A 8 -0.48 -12.08 8.65
CA VAL A 8 0.92 -11.72 8.38
C VAL A 8 1.07 -10.25 7.99
N TRP A 9 0.09 -9.70 7.26
CA TRP A 9 0.04 -8.30 6.82
C TRP A 9 -0.01 -7.30 7.98
N GLN A 10 -0.41 -7.75 9.17
CA GLN A 10 -0.43 -6.93 10.38
C GLN A 10 0.96 -6.77 10.99
N ARG A 11 1.89 -7.68 10.69
CA ARG A 11 3.20 -7.75 11.36
C ARG A 11 4.37 -7.45 10.44
N ARG A 12 4.25 -7.68 9.13
CA ARG A 12 5.34 -7.45 8.17
C ARG A 12 4.83 -7.15 6.78
N GLY A 13 5.74 -6.69 5.91
CA GLY A 13 5.50 -6.44 4.49
C GLY A 13 4.79 -5.11 4.25
N THR A 14 4.30 -4.92 3.03
CA THR A 14 3.60 -3.70 2.62
C THR A 14 2.17 -4.04 2.20
N SER A 15 1.20 -3.29 2.73
CA SER A 15 -0.22 -3.49 2.40
C SER A 15 -0.88 -2.20 1.94
N TRP A 16 -1.89 -2.34 1.09
CA TRP A 16 -2.78 -1.27 0.67
C TRP A 16 -4.20 -1.64 1.08
N LEU A 17 -4.72 -1.04 2.15
CA LEU A 17 -6.02 -1.38 2.74
C LEU A 17 -7.09 -0.38 2.34
N TRP A 18 -8.30 -0.88 2.13
CA TRP A 18 -9.50 -0.07 1.87
C TRP A 18 -10.71 -0.52 2.69
N ASP A 19 -10.53 -1.49 3.58
CA ASP A 19 -11.55 -1.91 4.53
C ASP A 19 -11.26 -1.41 5.95
N ALA A 20 -12.27 -0.77 6.55
CA ALA A 20 -12.14 -0.15 7.86
C ALA A 20 -12.08 -1.18 9.01
N GLU A 21 -12.71 -2.36 8.87
CA GLU A 21 -12.61 -3.43 9.86
C GLU A 21 -11.18 -3.99 9.88
N ALA A 22 -10.53 -4.10 8.72
CA ALA A 22 -9.12 -4.47 8.66
C ALA A 22 -8.22 -3.42 9.31
N LEU A 23 -8.40 -2.13 8.97
CA LEU A 23 -7.61 -1.04 9.55
C LEU A 23 -7.69 -1.01 11.08
N ALA A 24 -8.90 -1.17 11.62
CA ALA A 24 -9.15 -1.14 13.07
C ALA A 24 -8.48 -2.27 13.85
N GLN A 25 -8.02 -3.34 13.19
CA GLN A 25 -7.29 -4.42 13.86
C GLN A 25 -5.85 -4.04 14.23
N VAL A 26 -5.28 -3.01 13.59
CA VAL A 26 -3.85 -2.69 13.72
C VAL A 26 -3.59 -1.26 14.20
N CYS A 27 -4.56 -0.35 14.07
CA CYS A 27 -4.34 1.07 14.26
C CYS A 27 -5.56 1.78 14.84
N VAL A 28 -5.32 2.73 15.75
CA VAL A 28 -6.31 3.73 16.16
C VAL A 28 -6.07 5.07 15.45
N ALA A 29 -7.08 5.94 15.39
CA ALA A 29 -7.07 7.12 14.52
C ALA A 29 -5.90 8.10 14.76
N ASN A 30 -5.40 8.22 16.00
CA ASN A 30 -4.29 9.10 16.35
C ASN A 30 -2.90 8.53 16.05
N GLU A 31 -2.80 7.28 15.61
CA GLU A 31 -1.53 6.64 15.24
C GLU A 31 -1.24 6.73 13.72
N VAL A 32 -2.22 7.15 12.92
CA VAL A 32 -2.07 7.25 11.46
C VAL A 32 -1.14 8.40 11.10
N TRP A 33 -0.09 8.09 10.32
CA TRP A 33 0.77 9.11 9.73
C TRP A 33 0.18 9.65 8.43
N SER A 34 0.36 10.95 8.22
CA SER A 34 0.19 11.51 6.87
C SER A 34 1.32 11.04 5.96
N LEU A 35 1.04 10.97 4.66
CA LEU A 35 2.05 10.66 3.64
C LEU A 35 3.28 11.60 3.72
N ARG A 36 3.05 12.87 4.08
CA ARG A 36 4.13 13.84 4.30
C ARG A 36 5.06 13.44 5.45
N GLN A 37 4.51 12.95 6.56
CA GLN A 37 5.33 12.47 7.68
C GLN A 37 6.14 11.25 7.27
N PHE A 38 5.53 10.30 6.58
CA PHE A 38 6.20 9.12 6.04
C PHE A 38 7.39 9.49 5.14
N LEU A 39 7.19 10.38 4.16
CA LEU A 39 8.27 10.81 3.26
C LEU A 39 9.39 11.56 3.97
N ARG A 40 9.07 12.36 5.00
CA ARG A 40 10.08 13.08 5.81
C ARG A 40 10.91 12.17 6.70
N ALA A 41 10.37 11.02 7.10
CA ALA A 41 11.07 10.04 7.94
C ALA A 41 11.98 9.10 7.12
N LYS A 42 11.97 9.18 5.78
CA LYS A 42 12.87 8.42 4.90
C LYS A 42 14.32 8.60 5.36
N GLY A 43 14.97 7.50 5.76
CA GLY A 43 16.35 7.49 6.26
C GLY A 43 16.53 7.88 7.74
N SER A 44 15.44 8.11 8.48
CA SER A 44 15.44 8.37 9.93
C SER A 44 14.13 7.85 10.53
N TRP A 45 13.96 6.54 10.46
CA TRP A 45 12.80 5.85 11.00
C TRP A 45 12.91 5.71 12.53
N PRO A 46 11.81 5.81 13.28
CA PRO A 46 11.83 5.62 14.73
C PRO A 46 12.06 4.13 15.09
N ASP A 47 12.61 3.85 16.26
CA ASP A 47 12.77 2.47 16.71
C ASP A 47 11.41 1.79 16.95
N ASP A 48 10.49 2.49 17.61
CA ASP A 48 9.12 2.04 17.86
C ASP A 48 8.13 2.68 16.88
N LEU A 49 7.37 1.86 16.15
CA LEU A 49 6.32 2.33 15.27
C LEU A 49 5.02 2.66 16.04
N PRO A 50 4.19 3.60 15.55
CA PRO A 50 3.03 4.08 16.29
C PRO A 50 1.97 3.01 16.59
N SER A 51 1.83 2.01 15.73
CA SER A 51 0.71 1.07 15.74
C SER A 51 1.12 -0.37 16.02
N ASN A 52 0.14 -1.17 16.43
CA ASN A 52 0.25 -2.61 16.66
C ASN A 52 1.45 -3.02 17.55
N GLY A 53 1.59 -2.32 18.68
CA GLY A 53 2.63 -2.61 19.67
C GLY A 53 4.06 -2.36 19.18
N GLY A 54 4.30 -1.30 18.41
CA GLY A 54 5.63 -0.92 17.96
C GLY A 54 6.02 -1.43 16.57
N ASN A 55 5.16 -2.22 15.91
CA ASN A 55 5.55 -3.00 14.72
C ASN A 55 4.87 -2.60 13.42
N THR A 56 3.95 -1.63 13.45
CA THR A 56 3.19 -1.23 12.26
C THR A 56 3.19 0.28 12.08
N LEU A 57 3.43 0.70 10.84
CA LEU A 57 3.22 2.07 10.41
C LEU A 57 2.03 2.13 9.46
N VAL A 58 1.01 2.90 9.84
CA VAL A 58 -0.13 3.21 8.97
C VAL A 58 0.04 4.60 8.38
N VAL A 59 -0.08 4.71 7.06
CA VAL A 59 0.09 5.94 6.29
C VAL A 59 -1.17 6.23 5.48
N ALA A 60 -1.68 7.46 5.57
CA ALA A 60 -2.84 7.92 4.80
C ALA A 60 -2.49 9.08 3.86
N GLY A 61 -3.28 9.21 2.79
CA GLY A 61 -3.21 10.33 1.83
C GLY A 61 -2.51 10.01 0.51
N LEU A 62 -2.10 8.75 0.28
CA LEU A 62 -1.52 8.34 -1.00
C LEU A 62 -2.53 8.49 -2.15
N ASP A 63 -3.78 8.06 -1.98
CA ASP A 63 -4.84 8.23 -2.99
C ASP A 63 -5.07 9.70 -3.34
N GLY A 64 -5.13 10.57 -2.33
CA GLY A 64 -5.22 12.02 -2.55
C GLY A 64 -4.04 12.60 -3.32
N CYS A 65 -2.81 12.12 -3.10
CA CYS A 65 -1.65 12.55 -3.88
C CYS A 65 -1.71 12.06 -5.34
N LEU A 66 -2.14 10.82 -5.57
CA LEU A 66 -2.32 10.30 -6.93
C LEU A 66 -3.38 11.07 -7.70
N ASP A 67 -4.46 11.49 -7.04
CA ASP A 67 -5.56 12.24 -7.66
C ASP A 67 -5.18 13.70 -8.01
N LEU A 68 -4.13 14.24 -7.40
CA LEU A 68 -3.65 15.62 -7.66
C LEU A 68 -2.64 15.71 -8.81
N LEU A 69 -2.06 14.59 -9.23
CA LEU A 69 -1.03 14.52 -10.26
C LEU A 69 -1.65 14.10 -11.60
N THR A 70 -1.00 14.47 -12.71
CA THR A 70 -1.29 13.83 -13.99
C THR A 70 -0.88 12.36 -13.92
N PRO A 71 -1.47 11.44 -14.71
CA PRO A 71 -1.12 10.03 -14.63
C PRO A 71 0.39 9.77 -14.84
N THR A 72 1.00 10.48 -15.78
CA THR A 72 2.45 10.44 -16.03
C THR A 72 3.27 10.91 -14.83
N ASP A 73 2.91 12.04 -14.22
CA ASP A 73 3.62 12.56 -13.05
C ASP A 73 3.42 11.65 -11.82
N ALA A 74 2.22 11.09 -11.68
CA ALA A 74 1.88 10.14 -10.62
C ALA A 74 2.71 8.86 -10.73
N GLU A 75 2.85 8.30 -11.94
CA GLU A 75 3.75 7.15 -12.20
C GLU A 75 5.21 7.50 -11.89
N GLY A 76 5.69 8.65 -12.38
CA GLY A 76 7.07 9.10 -12.14
C GLY A 76 7.36 9.30 -10.65
N TRP A 77 6.43 9.92 -9.92
CA TRP A 77 6.54 10.14 -8.48
C TRP A 77 6.42 8.84 -7.67
N LEU A 78 5.55 7.91 -8.09
CA LEU A 78 5.45 6.58 -7.49
C LEU A 78 6.77 5.81 -7.66
N ALA A 79 7.35 5.85 -8.87
CA ALA A 79 8.57 5.11 -9.23
C ALA A 79 9.84 5.65 -8.57
N SER A 80 9.83 6.92 -8.17
CA SER A 80 10.95 7.59 -7.51
C SER A 80 10.69 7.71 -6.00
N GLU A 81 10.10 8.82 -5.57
CA GLU A 81 9.98 9.21 -4.17
C GLU A 81 9.29 8.16 -3.30
N MET A 82 8.16 7.62 -3.77
CA MET A 82 7.38 6.65 -2.98
C MET A 82 8.05 5.30 -2.90
N LYS A 83 8.49 4.75 -4.04
CA LYS A 83 9.19 3.47 -4.07
C LYS A 83 10.44 3.50 -3.20
N ASP A 84 11.24 4.56 -3.32
CA ASP A 84 12.43 4.73 -2.49
C ASP A 84 12.10 4.80 -0.99
N ALA A 85 11.02 5.47 -0.61
CA ALA A 85 10.61 5.56 0.80
C ALA A 85 10.16 4.20 1.35
N ILE A 86 9.39 3.43 0.56
CA ILE A 86 8.99 2.06 0.94
C ILE A 86 10.22 1.15 1.06
N LEU A 87 11.15 1.22 0.10
CA LEU A 87 12.39 0.44 0.14
C LEU A 87 13.29 0.83 1.33
N SER A 88 13.37 2.13 1.67
CA SER A 88 14.09 2.60 2.85
C SER A 88 13.49 2.07 4.15
N PHE A 89 12.15 2.09 4.28
CA PHE A 89 11.44 1.52 5.43
C PHE A 89 11.71 0.01 5.53
N GLN A 90 11.53 -0.70 4.41
CA GLN A 90 11.74 -2.15 4.33
C GLN A 90 13.19 -2.55 4.69
N ALA A 91 14.18 -1.75 4.27
CA ALA A 91 15.57 -1.99 4.59
C ALA A 91 15.87 -1.77 6.07
N PHE A 92 15.36 -0.68 6.65
CA PHE A 92 15.62 -0.32 8.05
C PHE A 92 15.09 -1.38 9.04
N TYR A 93 13.87 -1.87 8.82
CA TYR A 93 13.28 -2.90 9.67
C TYR A 93 13.54 -4.33 9.18
N GLU A 94 14.42 -4.52 8.18
CA GLU A 94 14.75 -5.83 7.61
C GLU A 94 13.53 -6.66 7.17
N GLY A 95 12.46 -5.98 6.75
CA GLY A 95 11.16 -6.59 6.41
C GLY A 95 10.41 -7.21 7.58
N GLN A 96 10.77 -6.89 8.84
CA GLN A 96 10.11 -7.38 10.05
C GLN A 96 9.00 -6.46 10.58
N ALA A 97 8.84 -5.26 9.99
CA ALA A 97 7.75 -4.34 10.32
C ALA A 97 6.72 -4.26 9.19
N ALA A 98 5.47 -3.95 9.54
CA ALA A 98 4.39 -3.73 8.59
C ALA A 98 4.28 -2.27 8.18
N LEU A 99 4.24 -2.01 6.88
CA LEU A 99 3.86 -0.73 6.30
C LEU A 99 2.47 -0.86 5.68
N ILE A 100 1.53 -0.03 6.09
CA ILE A 100 0.15 -0.10 5.62
C ILE A 100 -0.25 1.26 5.06
N PHE A 101 -0.57 1.31 3.77
CA PHE A 101 -1.21 2.46 3.16
C PHE A 101 -2.72 2.33 3.29
N TRP A 102 -3.34 3.27 4.00
CA TRP A 102 -4.78 3.41 4.07
C TRP A 102 -5.29 4.18 2.85
N LEU A 103 -6.08 3.49 2.02
CA LEU A 103 -6.66 3.97 0.76
C LEU A 103 -8.17 3.72 0.77
N PRO A 104 -9.00 4.57 1.39
CA PRO A 104 -10.45 4.35 1.47
C PRO A 104 -11.12 4.19 0.09
N SER A 105 -10.56 4.84 -0.93
CA SER A 105 -11.03 4.72 -2.33
C SER A 105 -10.49 3.49 -3.07
N GLY A 106 -9.56 2.75 -2.47
CA GLY A 106 -8.80 1.66 -3.08
C GLY A 106 -9.67 0.57 -3.71
N ALA A 107 -10.77 0.17 -3.07
CA ALA A 107 -11.67 -0.87 -3.56
C ALA A 107 -12.22 -0.61 -4.97
N GLY A 108 -12.44 0.66 -5.33
CA GLY A 108 -12.96 1.07 -6.65
C GLY A 108 -11.89 1.59 -7.61
N ARG A 109 -10.66 1.72 -7.12
CA ARG A 109 -9.53 2.35 -7.84
C ARG A 109 -8.51 1.32 -8.27
N ILE A 110 -8.18 0.38 -7.39
CA ILE A 110 -7.28 -0.72 -7.69
C ILE A 110 -8.02 -1.74 -8.54
N THR A 111 -7.44 -2.08 -9.67
CA THR A 111 -7.97 -3.09 -10.59
C THR A 111 -6.88 -4.09 -10.92
N VAL A 112 -7.27 -5.36 -10.96
CA VAL A 112 -6.39 -6.48 -11.25
C VAL A 112 -6.80 -7.09 -12.59
N ASN A 113 -5.85 -7.24 -13.51
CA ASN A 113 -6.07 -7.98 -14.74
C ASN A 113 -6.05 -9.49 -14.43
N PRO A 114 -7.13 -10.25 -14.68
CA PRO A 114 -7.21 -11.66 -14.32
C PRO A 114 -6.29 -12.58 -15.14
N ALA A 115 -5.84 -12.14 -16.32
CA ALA A 115 -4.97 -12.93 -17.17
C ALA A 115 -3.49 -12.74 -16.83
N THR A 116 -3.12 -11.54 -16.36
CA THR A 116 -1.71 -11.15 -16.12
C THR A 116 -1.40 -10.83 -14.67
N ASP A 117 -2.40 -10.85 -13.78
CA ASP A 117 -2.34 -10.35 -12.40
C ASP A 117 -1.80 -8.91 -12.25
N ALA A 118 -1.74 -8.15 -13.36
CA ALA A 118 -1.29 -6.77 -13.37
C ALA A 118 -2.21 -5.89 -12.54
N VAL A 119 -1.63 -5.11 -11.63
CA VAL A 119 -2.36 -4.21 -10.73
C VAL A 119 -2.23 -2.79 -11.25
N SER A 120 -3.36 -2.13 -11.48
CA SER A 120 -3.41 -0.73 -11.94
C SER A 120 -4.34 0.11 -11.08
N TRP A 121 -4.05 1.41 -11.01
CA TRP A 121 -4.87 2.40 -10.31
C TRP A 121 -5.67 3.24 -11.31
N ARG A 122 -6.99 3.28 -11.17
CA ARG A 122 -7.88 4.11 -11.98
C ARG A 122 -7.88 5.56 -11.49
N CYS A 123 -7.42 6.50 -12.31
CA CYS A 123 -7.28 7.90 -11.93
C CYS A 123 -8.64 8.57 -11.65
N ALA A 124 -8.65 9.62 -10.83
CA ALA A 124 -9.81 10.50 -10.68
C ALA A 124 -10.05 11.37 -11.91
N LEU A 125 -11.22 12.02 -11.95
CA LEU A 125 -11.45 13.11 -12.89
C LEU A 125 -10.40 14.21 -12.68
N PRO A 126 -9.90 14.84 -13.76
CA PRO A 126 -10.36 14.73 -15.15
C PRO A 126 -9.84 13.50 -15.92
N ASN A 127 -8.87 12.75 -15.38
CA ASN A 127 -8.17 11.67 -16.09
C ASN A 127 -8.82 10.28 -15.89
N ALA A 128 -10.14 10.21 -15.71
CA ALA A 128 -10.81 8.99 -15.24
C ALA A 128 -10.73 7.80 -16.22
N ASP A 129 -10.43 8.06 -17.50
CA ASP A 129 -10.22 7.05 -18.54
C ASP A 129 -8.78 6.49 -18.54
N GLU A 130 -7.88 7.11 -17.77
CA GLU A 130 -6.47 6.72 -17.67
C GLU A 130 -6.20 5.89 -16.42
N ARG A 131 -5.09 5.14 -16.48
CA ARG A 131 -4.65 4.25 -15.42
C ARG A 131 -3.16 4.41 -15.19
N ILE A 132 -2.76 4.24 -13.93
CA ILE A 132 -1.36 4.15 -13.50
C ILE A 132 -1.03 2.67 -13.36
N ASP A 133 0.10 2.23 -13.88
CA ASP A 133 0.61 0.86 -13.75
C ASP A 133 1.20 0.59 -12.35
N PHE A 134 0.34 0.71 -11.34
CA PHE A 134 0.66 0.70 -9.91
C PHE A 134 1.59 -0.45 -9.50
N GLY A 135 1.27 -1.67 -9.90
CA GLY A 135 2.07 -2.84 -9.52
C GLY A 135 3.39 -2.94 -10.25
N ARG A 136 3.41 -2.64 -11.55
CA ARG A 136 4.65 -2.62 -12.35
C ARG A 136 5.65 -1.62 -11.77
N VAL A 137 5.17 -0.45 -11.36
CA VAL A 137 6.00 0.60 -10.76
C VAL A 137 6.60 0.14 -9.44
N LEU A 138 5.79 -0.46 -8.55
CA LEU A 138 6.20 -0.76 -7.18
C LEU A 138 6.93 -2.09 -7.01
N TRP A 139 6.58 -3.16 -7.74
CA TRP A 139 7.13 -4.51 -7.59
C TRP A 139 7.40 -5.23 -8.92
N GLY A 140 7.39 -4.50 -10.05
CA GLY A 140 7.75 -5.03 -11.35
C GLY A 140 6.76 -6.03 -11.95
N GLU A 141 7.21 -6.74 -12.99
CA GLU A 141 6.40 -7.72 -13.75
C GLU A 141 6.73 -9.18 -13.39
N ALA A 142 7.69 -9.41 -12.50
CA ALA A 142 8.32 -10.71 -12.31
C ALA A 142 7.59 -11.59 -11.29
N HIS A 143 6.37 -12.08 -11.57
CA HIS A 143 5.63 -13.11 -10.79
C HIS A 143 5.45 -12.87 -9.26
N GLU A 144 5.93 -11.74 -8.75
CA GLU A 144 5.79 -11.25 -7.39
C GLU A 144 4.53 -10.36 -7.37
N TYR A 145 3.37 -11.00 -7.51
CA TYR A 145 2.10 -10.29 -7.43
C TYR A 145 1.62 -10.24 -5.99
N PRO A 146 0.95 -9.14 -5.59
CA PRO A 146 0.37 -9.06 -4.26
C PRO A 146 -0.72 -10.11 -4.07
N GLN A 147 -0.95 -10.44 -2.82
CA GLN A 147 -2.03 -11.31 -2.38
C GLN A 147 -3.23 -10.45 -1.96
N GLU A 148 -4.43 -10.93 -2.25
CA GLU A 148 -5.67 -10.31 -1.84
C GLU A 148 -5.98 -10.63 -0.37
N ILE A 149 -6.10 -9.62 0.48
CA ILE A 149 -6.40 -9.80 1.90
C ILE A 149 -7.90 -10.06 2.07
N LEU A 150 -8.25 -11.18 2.69
CA LEU A 150 -9.62 -11.51 3.08
C LEU A 150 -9.71 -11.68 4.59
N LEU A 151 -10.61 -10.95 5.25
CA LEU A 151 -10.83 -11.10 6.69
C LEU A 151 -11.61 -12.37 7.04
N ARG A 152 -12.42 -12.88 6.10
CA ARG A 152 -13.29 -14.05 6.27
C ARG A 152 -13.43 -14.79 4.95
N ASP A 153 -13.70 -16.08 5.02
CA ASP A 153 -13.94 -16.90 3.82
C ASP A 153 -15.13 -16.39 3.01
N GLY A 154 -14.92 -16.21 1.70
CA GLY A 154 -15.91 -15.65 0.79
C GLY A 154 -16.23 -14.17 1.03
N GLY A 155 -15.48 -13.49 1.92
CA GLY A 155 -15.64 -12.06 2.18
C GLY A 155 -15.18 -11.19 1.02
N LYS A 156 -15.50 -9.90 1.10
CA LYS A 156 -14.94 -8.89 0.21
C LYS A 156 -13.44 -8.70 0.50
N SER A 157 -12.71 -8.26 -0.52
CA SER A 157 -11.33 -7.84 -0.39
C SER A 157 -11.19 -6.70 0.62
N ALA A 158 -10.27 -6.86 1.56
CA ALA A 158 -9.90 -5.81 2.51
C ALA A 158 -8.73 -4.95 2.02
N GLY A 159 -7.94 -5.47 1.08
CA GLY A 159 -6.74 -4.83 0.59
C GLY A 159 -5.83 -5.75 -0.22
N LEU A 160 -4.69 -5.23 -0.61
CA LEU A 160 -3.58 -5.98 -1.19
C LEU A 160 -2.43 -6.08 -0.20
N PHE A 161 -1.72 -7.21 -0.21
CA PHE A 161 -0.52 -7.48 0.58
C PHE A 161 0.64 -7.88 -0.33
N HIS A 162 1.80 -7.28 -0.12
CA HIS A 162 3.06 -7.70 -0.73
C HIS A 162 4.09 -7.96 0.36
N SER A 163 4.73 -9.13 0.34
CA SER A 163 5.71 -9.50 1.37
C SER A 163 6.95 -8.63 1.34
N ARG A 164 7.45 -8.31 0.15
CA ARG A 164 8.65 -7.48 -0.06
C ARG A 164 8.66 -6.87 -1.45
N ILE A 165 8.57 -5.54 -1.61
CA ILE A 165 8.64 -4.95 -2.96
C ILE A 165 10.09 -4.87 -3.47
N THR A 166 10.26 -4.76 -4.80
CA THR A 166 11.55 -4.75 -5.53
C THR A 166 11.76 -3.47 -6.32
#